data_AF-C0C5R0-F1
#
_entry.id   AF-C0C5R0-F1
#
_cell.length_a   1.000
_cell.length_b   1.000
_cell.length_c   1.000
_cell.angle_alpha   90.00
_cell.angle_beta   90.00
_cell.angle_gamma   90.00
#
_symmetry.space_group_name_H-M   'P 1'
#
loop_
_entity.id
_entity.type
_entity.pdbx_description
1 polymer ?
#
loop_
_entity_poly.entity_id
_entity_poly.type
_entity_poly.pdbx_seq_one_letter_code
_entity_poly.pdbx_strand_id
1 'polypeptide(L)'
;MKKWKVQMKKAASLLLVSVMVLSLAACGSKGSDGKSDKKDKKADKKTEQEGQDFTKDVLKDLAVKEDGTPVKAAITVAELDSEYIIAVQKYMQYILEEAGADVTVSSADGDAENQCNQIYDFIEKGVEVVLIQAADSNAVAPAIKACNDAGVKVIAVNRTIYGDCKVDYSVLIDDKAMGEMCAKYIADNSKEKDVKVTTMQGTLGTATADDRAEGFSAGVQSDGLDNIRDNPCEWSSEKAMAAMNDVLTTDSDVGAVFLHSDCMLAGVVSALTQSDKLKNVGEDGHVMIVSIDGAASALDYIRQDVLDMTVDNSPLAMATIAAKAVLTKVVKGEDLGGKVITVDATVITKDNVDDAAFWGNFNVDDGYWSETASVWDQYTIE
;
A
#
# COMPACT_ATOMS: atom_id res chain seq x y z
N MET A 1 30.73 39.42 8.31
CA MET A 1 29.51 39.15 9.10
C MET A 1 29.01 37.71 8.84
N LYS A 2 29.47 36.72 9.62
CA LYS A 2 28.95 35.32 9.64
C LYS A 2 29.69 34.54 10.74
N LYS A 3 29.40 34.84 12.02
CA LYS A 3 29.89 34.08 13.20
C LYS A 3 29.21 34.46 14.55
N TRP A 4 28.01 35.05 14.52
CA TRP A 4 27.34 35.58 15.73
C TRP A 4 25.83 35.25 15.81
N LYS A 5 25.43 34.06 15.33
CA LYS A 5 24.03 33.58 15.37
C LYS A 5 23.85 32.08 15.72
N VAL A 6 24.83 31.47 16.40
CA VAL A 6 24.84 30.00 16.66
C VAL A 6 24.82 29.64 18.16
N GLN A 7 24.66 30.61 19.07
CA GLN A 7 24.75 30.38 20.53
C GLN A 7 23.51 30.72 21.38
N MET A 8 22.31 30.89 20.78
CA MET A 8 21.07 31.14 21.54
C MET A 8 19.85 30.36 21.01
N LYS A 9 19.90 29.02 21.00
CA LYS A 9 18.72 28.12 20.97
C LYS A 9 18.98 26.75 21.65
N LYS A 10 19.70 26.74 22.78
CA LYS A 10 19.74 25.60 23.72
C LYS A 10 19.61 26.13 25.15
N ALA A 11 18.80 25.44 25.97
CA ALA A 11 18.39 25.75 27.35
C ALA A 11 17.12 26.64 27.52
N ALA A 12 15.96 25.99 27.65
CA ALA A 12 14.78 26.50 28.38
C ALA A 12 13.76 25.36 28.66
N SER A 13 14.22 24.23 29.20
CA SER A 13 13.33 23.16 29.71
C SER A 13 13.72 22.86 31.15
N LEU A 14 12.86 23.18 32.12
CA LEU A 14 12.75 22.53 33.44
C LEU A 14 11.65 23.18 34.30
N LEU A 15 10.88 22.31 34.97
CA LEU A 15 10.11 22.53 36.21
C LEU A 15 8.93 23.53 36.20
N LEU A 16 7.72 22.97 36.38
CA LEU A 16 7.09 22.99 37.71
C LEU A 16 5.97 21.94 37.83
N VAL A 17 6.18 20.95 38.70
CA VAL A 17 5.11 20.09 39.24
C VAL A 17 4.58 20.78 40.49
N SER A 18 3.26 20.96 40.60
CA SER A 18 2.62 21.13 41.91
C SER A 18 1.18 20.65 41.91
N VAL A 19 0.83 19.90 42.97
CA VAL A 19 -0.44 19.21 43.18
C VAL A 19 -1.45 20.15 43.83
N MET A 20 -2.72 20.07 43.43
CA MET A 20 -3.84 20.34 44.33
C MET A 20 -4.98 19.33 44.11
N VAL A 21 -5.09 18.41 45.06
CA VAL A 21 -6.30 17.61 45.33
C VAL A 21 -6.87 18.11 46.65
N LEU A 22 -8.20 18.08 46.78
CA LEU A 22 -9.09 18.31 47.94
C LEU A 22 -10.03 19.53 47.74
N SER A 23 -11.31 19.51 48.14
CA SER A 23 -12.34 18.45 48.25
C SER A 23 -13.63 19.08 48.83
N LEU A 24 -14.72 18.31 48.83
CA LEU A 24 -15.89 18.40 49.72
C LEU A 24 -17.00 19.41 49.40
N ALA A 25 -18.15 18.80 49.14
CA ALA A 25 -19.49 19.34 49.07
C ALA A 25 -20.03 19.87 50.42
N ALA A 26 -21.11 20.67 50.33
CA ALA A 26 -22.13 20.78 51.38
C ALA A 26 -23.53 21.09 50.78
N CYS A 27 -24.58 20.63 51.46
CA CYS A 27 -26.01 20.75 51.11
C CYS A 27 -26.57 22.18 51.36
N GLY A 28 -27.80 22.59 51.00
CA GLY A 28 -28.97 21.95 50.36
C GLY A 28 -30.32 22.63 50.77
N SER A 29 -31.46 22.11 50.27
CA SER A 29 -32.87 22.61 50.45
C SER A 29 -33.24 23.87 49.63
N LYS A 30 -34.42 24.10 49.01
CA LYS A 30 -35.73 23.41 48.73
C LYS A 30 -36.37 24.08 47.48
N GLY A 31 -37.38 23.57 46.76
CA GLY A 31 -38.08 22.27 46.81
C GLY A 31 -39.63 22.38 46.73
N SER A 32 -40.25 22.18 45.55
CA SER A 32 -41.71 21.96 45.35
C SER A 32 -42.02 21.19 44.06
N ASP A 33 -43.16 20.49 44.02
CA ASP A 33 -43.52 19.41 43.07
C ASP A 33 -43.81 19.79 41.60
N GLY A 34 -43.63 18.81 40.71
CA GLY A 34 -44.12 18.78 39.32
C GLY A 34 -43.89 17.39 38.69
N LYS A 35 -44.95 16.72 38.23
CA LYS A 35 -44.98 15.28 37.96
C LYS A 35 -45.33 14.95 36.49
N SER A 36 -44.42 14.30 35.76
CA SER A 36 -44.75 13.26 34.73
C SER A 36 -43.50 12.64 34.05
N ASP A 37 -43.62 11.35 33.74
CA ASP A 37 -42.98 10.59 32.66
C ASP A 37 -41.45 10.41 32.62
N LYS A 38 -40.99 9.29 33.22
CA LYS A 38 -39.75 8.62 32.82
C LYS A 38 -39.98 7.82 31.54
N LYS A 39 -39.25 8.12 30.47
CA LYS A 39 -38.89 7.12 29.45
C LYS A 39 -37.53 6.52 29.82
N ASP A 40 -37.45 5.21 29.87
CA ASP A 40 -36.21 4.49 30.15
C ASP A 40 -35.18 4.69 29.04
N LYS A 41 -34.05 5.34 29.37
CA LYS A 41 -32.81 5.14 28.61
C LYS A 41 -32.12 3.90 29.17
N LYS A 42 -32.31 2.76 28.50
CA LYS A 42 -31.31 1.69 28.56
C LYS A 42 -30.01 2.29 28.01
N ALA A 43 -29.00 2.43 28.88
CA ALA A 43 -27.63 2.51 28.43
C ALA A 43 -27.23 1.10 28.03
N ASP A 44 -27.00 0.87 26.73
CA ASP A 44 -26.35 -0.36 26.30
C ASP A 44 -24.93 -0.36 26.85
N LYS A 45 -24.69 -1.26 27.80
CA LYS A 45 -23.33 -1.72 28.07
C LYS A 45 -22.87 -2.43 26.79
N LYS A 46 -22.06 -1.77 25.97
CA LYS A 46 -21.07 -2.51 25.18
C LYS A 46 -20.29 -3.34 26.19
N THR A 47 -20.42 -4.64 26.07
CA THR A 47 -19.54 -5.57 26.78
C THR A 47 -18.23 -5.49 26.03
N GLU A 48 -17.21 -4.88 26.62
CA GLU A 48 -15.84 -5.11 26.19
C GLU A 48 -15.59 -6.62 26.39
N GLN A 49 -15.59 -7.36 25.28
CA GLN A 49 -14.81 -8.59 25.25
C GLN A 49 -13.35 -8.14 25.33
N GLU A 50 -12.61 -8.68 26.28
CA GLU A 50 -11.15 -8.65 26.25
C GLU A 50 -10.73 -9.41 24.99
N GLY A 51 -10.52 -8.66 23.89
CA GLY A 51 -10.03 -9.21 22.63
C GLY A 51 -8.58 -9.64 22.79
N GLN A 52 -8.19 -10.69 22.07
CA GLN A 52 -6.78 -11.08 21.99
C GLN A 52 -5.95 -9.91 21.45
N ASP A 53 -4.83 -9.64 22.10
CA ASP A 53 -3.82 -8.73 21.60
C ASP A 53 -3.05 -9.49 20.53
N PHE A 54 -3.47 -9.40 19.26
CA PHE A 54 -2.95 -10.24 18.17
C PHE A 54 -1.41 -10.24 18.13
N THR A 55 -0.77 -9.10 18.36
CA THR A 55 0.69 -9.00 18.40
C THR A 55 1.29 -9.81 19.56
N LYS A 56 0.73 -9.73 20.78
CA LYS A 56 1.27 -10.46 21.95
C LYS A 56 0.81 -11.93 22.07
N ASP A 57 -0.39 -12.23 21.59
CA ASP A 57 -1.09 -13.50 21.78
C ASP A 57 -1.00 -14.42 20.56
N VAL A 58 -0.79 -13.87 19.36
CA VAL A 58 -0.68 -14.63 18.10
C VAL A 58 0.73 -14.55 17.51
N LEU A 59 1.27 -13.34 17.26
CA LEU A 59 2.57 -13.20 16.57
C LEU A 59 3.77 -13.60 17.44
N LYS A 60 3.72 -13.30 18.73
CA LYS A 60 4.86 -13.41 19.65
C LYS A 60 5.58 -14.75 19.56
N ASP A 61 6.89 -14.69 19.36
CA ASP A 61 7.82 -15.82 19.25
C ASP A 61 7.52 -16.79 18.07
N LEU A 62 6.57 -16.51 17.16
CA LEU A 62 6.28 -17.37 16.00
C LEU A 62 7.47 -17.50 15.03
N ALA A 63 8.38 -16.53 14.99
CA ALA A 63 9.58 -16.60 14.16
C ALA A 63 10.75 -17.33 14.85
N VAL A 64 10.58 -17.80 16.08
CA VAL A 64 11.62 -18.48 16.86
C VAL A 64 11.49 -19.99 16.64
N LYS A 65 12.58 -20.61 16.16
CA LYS A 65 12.65 -22.05 15.89
C LYS A 65 12.73 -22.87 17.19
N GLU A 66 12.53 -24.18 17.11
CA GLU A 66 12.60 -25.09 18.27
C GLU A 66 13.93 -25.04 19.04
N ASP A 67 15.03 -24.64 18.38
CA ASP A 67 16.35 -24.48 19.00
C ASP A 67 16.54 -23.13 19.73
N GLY A 68 15.53 -22.26 19.71
CA GLY A 68 15.54 -20.93 20.31
C GLY A 68 16.23 -19.86 19.46
N THR A 69 16.61 -20.15 18.21
CA THR A 69 17.17 -19.15 17.29
C THR A 69 16.09 -18.54 16.38
N PRO A 70 16.20 -17.24 16.03
CA PRO A 70 15.25 -16.60 15.13
C PRO A 70 15.42 -17.12 13.69
N VAL A 71 14.34 -17.15 12.93
CA VAL A 71 14.40 -17.23 11.46
C VAL A 71 15.03 -15.96 10.92
N LYS A 72 15.96 -16.13 9.98
CA LYS A 72 16.57 -15.04 9.23
C LYS A 72 15.80 -14.79 7.94
N ALA A 73 15.19 -13.62 7.82
CA ALA A 73 14.44 -13.20 6.64
C ALA A 73 15.15 -12.02 5.96
N ALA A 74 15.19 -12.04 4.62
CA ALA A 74 15.53 -10.86 3.84
C ALA A 74 14.30 -10.34 3.10
N ILE A 75 14.10 -9.03 3.10
CA ILE A 75 13.13 -8.32 2.26
C ILE A 75 13.93 -7.52 1.23
N THR A 76 13.67 -7.72 -0.05
CA THR A 76 14.16 -6.82 -1.12
C THR A 76 13.01 -6.31 -1.96
N VAL A 77 12.98 -4.99 -2.14
CA VAL A 77 12.02 -4.29 -2.99
C VAL A 77 12.74 -3.58 -4.13
N ALA A 78 12.02 -3.38 -5.23
CA ALA A 78 12.53 -2.72 -6.41
C ALA A 78 12.93 -1.26 -6.14
N GLU A 79 12.04 -0.49 -5.51
CA GLU A 79 12.23 0.93 -5.22
C GLU A 79 11.52 1.34 -3.91
N LEU A 80 11.91 2.48 -3.32
CA LEU A 80 11.27 3.07 -2.12
C LEU A 80 10.69 4.47 -2.38
N ASP A 81 10.34 4.77 -3.64
CA ASP A 81 9.74 6.05 -4.04
C ASP A 81 8.19 6.04 -4.04
N SER A 82 7.57 4.86 -3.85
CA SER A 82 6.11 4.68 -3.79
C SER A 82 5.63 4.43 -2.36
N GLU A 83 4.62 5.18 -1.91
CA GLU A 83 3.96 4.99 -0.61
C GLU A 83 3.46 3.55 -0.43
N TYR A 84 2.98 2.94 -1.52
CA TYR A 84 2.50 1.55 -1.54
C TYR A 84 3.63 0.54 -1.29
N ILE A 85 4.79 0.68 -1.96
CA ILE A 85 5.93 -0.23 -1.75
C ILE A 85 6.54 -0.04 -0.36
N ILE A 86 6.62 1.20 0.13
CA ILE A 86 7.00 1.50 1.52
C ILE A 86 6.05 0.80 2.49
N ALA A 87 4.74 0.82 2.25
CA ALA A 87 3.75 0.16 3.10
C ALA A 87 3.90 -1.36 3.12
N VAL A 88 4.04 -2.01 1.95
CA VAL A 88 4.32 -3.46 1.87
C VAL A 88 5.59 -3.80 2.66
N GLN A 89 6.68 -3.07 2.41
CA GLN A 89 7.99 -3.31 3.02
C GLN A 89 7.92 -3.16 4.54
N LYS A 90 7.49 -1.99 5.03
CA LYS A 90 7.47 -1.67 6.46
C LYS A 90 6.55 -2.61 7.22
N TYR A 91 5.36 -2.90 6.68
CA TYR A 91 4.39 -3.71 7.40
C TYR A 91 4.79 -5.18 7.46
N MET A 92 5.39 -5.70 6.39
CA MET A 92 5.96 -7.05 6.36
C MET A 92 7.15 -7.18 7.32
N GLN A 93 8.02 -6.16 7.38
CA GLN A 93 9.10 -6.08 8.37
C GLN A 93 8.53 -6.08 9.80
N TYR A 94 7.56 -5.20 10.08
CA TYR A 94 6.92 -5.08 11.40
C TYR A 94 6.34 -6.41 11.91
N ILE A 95 5.56 -7.12 11.09
CA ILE A 95 4.96 -8.41 11.48
C ILE A 95 6.05 -9.46 11.77
N LEU A 96 7.11 -9.51 10.97
CA LEU A 96 8.21 -10.46 11.15
C LEU A 96 9.04 -10.14 12.40
N GLU A 97 9.35 -8.87 12.65
CA GLU A 97 10.13 -8.42 13.81
C GLU A 97 9.36 -8.59 15.14
N GLU A 98 8.06 -8.25 15.18
CA GLU A 98 7.21 -8.50 16.36
C GLU A 98 7.03 -10.01 16.66
N ALA A 99 7.12 -10.86 15.64
CA ALA A 99 7.17 -12.31 15.80
C ALA A 99 8.55 -12.86 16.21
N GLY A 100 9.58 -12.01 16.25
CA GLY A 100 10.94 -12.35 16.69
C GLY A 100 11.93 -12.74 15.59
N ALA A 101 11.68 -12.39 14.33
CA ALA A 101 12.59 -12.70 13.23
C ALA A 101 13.83 -11.78 13.20
N ASP A 102 14.93 -12.27 12.62
CA ASP A 102 16.10 -11.46 12.26
C ASP A 102 15.92 -10.98 10.82
N VAL A 103 15.48 -9.73 10.64
CA VAL A 103 15.07 -9.18 9.33
C VAL A 103 16.14 -8.25 8.76
N THR A 104 16.57 -8.51 7.53
CA THR A 104 17.38 -7.58 6.73
C THR A 104 16.54 -7.02 5.58
N VAL A 105 16.59 -5.70 5.37
CA VAL A 105 15.85 -5.02 4.28
C VAL A 105 16.82 -4.38 3.29
N SER A 106 16.49 -4.38 2.00
CA SER A 106 17.21 -3.60 0.97
C SER A 106 16.28 -3.08 -0.13
N SER A 107 16.63 -1.93 -0.70
CA SER A 107 16.04 -1.37 -1.93
C SER A 107 17.00 -1.65 -3.09
N ALA A 108 16.49 -2.08 -4.24
CA ALA A 108 17.28 -2.26 -5.46
C ALA A 108 17.53 -0.95 -6.23
N ASP A 109 16.86 0.14 -5.82
CA ASP A 109 16.90 1.47 -6.43
C ASP A 109 16.57 1.45 -7.93
N GLY A 110 15.58 0.63 -8.30
CA GLY A 110 15.10 0.41 -9.67
C GLY A 110 15.96 -0.53 -10.52
N ASP A 111 17.05 -1.08 -9.98
CA ASP A 111 18.05 -1.83 -10.74
C ASP A 111 18.07 -3.34 -10.41
N ALA A 112 17.78 -4.18 -11.41
CA ALA A 112 17.70 -5.62 -11.24
C ALA A 112 19.06 -6.31 -11.00
N GLU A 113 20.19 -5.72 -11.44
CA GLU A 113 21.53 -6.25 -11.15
C GLU A 113 21.87 -6.04 -9.68
N ASN A 114 21.58 -4.85 -9.13
CA ASN A 114 21.64 -4.56 -7.70
C ASN A 114 20.75 -5.52 -6.90
N GLN A 115 19.52 -5.81 -7.35
CA GLN A 115 18.65 -6.75 -6.67
C GLN A 115 19.23 -8.18 -6.66
N CYS A 116 19.80 -8.64 -7.78
CA CYS A 116 20.49 -9.92 -7.84
C CYS A 116 21.67 -9.98 -6.86
N ASN A 117 22.48 -8.91 -6.82
CA ASN A 117 23.63 -8.82 -5.92
C ASN A 117 23.20 -8.85 -4.44
N GLN A 118 22.12 -8.17 -4.07
CA GLN A 118 21.54 -8.23 -2.71
C GLN A 118 21.14 -9.66 -2.33
N ILE A 119 20.52 -10.39 -3.25
CA ILE A 119 20.10 -11.78 -3.03
C ILE A 119 21.30 -12.71 -2.81
N TYR A 120 22.38 -12.56 -3.59
CA TYR A 120 23.62 -13.31 -3.35
C TYR A 120 24.22 -12.99 -1.96
N ASP A 121 24.26 -11.71 -1.61
CA ASP A 121 24.67 -11.21 -0.29
C ASP A 121 23.84 -11.80 0.86
N PHE A 122 22.54 -11.99 0.67
CA PHE A 122 21.65 -12.61 1.67
C PHE A 122 21.92 -14.11 1.81
N ILE A 123 22.14 -14.83 0.71
CA ILE A 123 22.53 -16.24 0.72
C ILE A 123 23.85 -16.42 1.50
N GLU A 124 24.84 -15.57 1.27
CA GLU A 124 26.11 -15.61 2.01
C GLU A 124 25.96 -15.32 3.52
N LYS A 125 25.01 -14.45 3.90
CA LYS A 125 24.65 -14.15 5.31
C LYS A 125 23.83 -15.28 5.97
N GLY A 126 23.44 -16.29 5.19
CA GLY A 126 22.67 -17.44 5.64
C GLY A 126 21.24 -17.07 6.03
N VAL A 127 20.54 -16.30 5.20
CA VAL A 127 19.09 -16.13 5.35
C VAL A 127 18.36 -17.42 4.98
N GLU A 128 17.19 -17.64 5.57
CA GLU A 128 16.37 -18.84 5.37
C GLU A 128 15.24 -18.58 4.36
N VAL A 129 14.83 -17.32 4.22
CA VAL A 129 13.83 -16.86 3.25
C VAL A 129 14.16 -15.48 2.69
N VAL A 130 13.89 -15.30 1.40
CA VAL A 130 13.86 -14.01 0.70
C VAL A 130 12.41 -13.69 0.31
N LEU A 131 11.91 -12.56 0.76
CA LEU A 131 10.65 -11.95 0.33
C LEU A 131 10.99 -10.86 -0.68
N ILE A 132 10.53 -11.01 -1.92
CA ILE A 132 10.96 -10.19 -3.05
C ILE A 132 9.77 -9.53 -3.75
N GLN A 133 9.87 -8.21 -3.94
CA GLN A 133 9.13 -7.49 -4.97
C GLN A 133 10.15 -7.11 -6.06
N ALA A 134 10.01 -7.74 -7.23
CA ALA A 134 11.06 -7.76 -8.25
C ALA A 134 11.19 -6.44 -9.03
N ALA A 135 12.42 -5.96 -9.25
CA ALA A 135 12.70 -4.78 -10.09
C ALA A 135 12.35 -5.02 -11.57
N ASP A 136 12.63 -6.23 -12.06
CA ASP A 136 12.22 -6.73 -13.37
C ASP A 136 11.74 -8.17 -13.20
N SER A 137 10.61 -8.53 -13.81
CA SER A 137 9.98 -9.84 -13.60
C SER A 137 10.78 -11.01 -14.18
N ASN A 138 11.75 -10.80 -15.06
CA ASN A 138 12.57 -11.85 -15.68
C ASN A 138 14.04 -11.81 -15.21
N ALA A 139 14.62 -10.62 -15.06
CA ALA A 139 16.06 -10.46 -14.83
C ALA A 139 16.53 -11.00 -13.47
N VAL A 140 15.64 -11.08 -12.47
CA VAL A 140 15.95 -11.64 -11.14
C VAL A 140 16.03 -13.17 -11.11
N ALA A 141 15.57 -13.87 -12.15
CA ALA A 141 15.48 -15.34 -12.18
C ALA A 141 16.80 -16.08 -11.85
N PRO A 142 17.99 -15.64 -12.30
CA PRO A 142 19.26 -16.28 -11.92
C PRO A 142 19.54 -16.22 -10.40
N ALA A 143 19.17 -15.13 -9.74
CA ALA A 143 19.35 -14.96 -8.29
C ALA A 143 18.30 -15.76 -7.49
N ILE A 144 17.07 -15.87 -8.00
CA ILE A 144 16.06 -16.79 -7.45
C ILE A 144 16.53 -18.25 -7.58
N LYS A 145 17.13 -18.61 -8.73
CA LYS A 145 17.72 -19.94 -8.90
C LYS A 145 18.85 -20.20 -7.91
N ALA A 146 19.69 -19.21 -7.61
CA ALA A 146 20.72 -19.33 -6.59
C ALA A 146 20.14 -19.55 -5.17
N CYS A 147 19.01 -18.91 -4.84
CA CYS A 147 18.27 -19.23 -3.60
C CYS A 147 17.85 -20.70 -3.58
N ASN A 148 17.27 -21.19 -4.68
CA ASN A 148 16.82 -22.58 -4.79
C ASN A 148 17.98 -23.59 -4.62
N ASP A 149 19.12 -23.33 -5.27
CA ASP A 149 20.32 -24.17 -5.18
C ASP A 149 20.94 -24.14 -3.76
N ALA A 150 20.77 -23.05 -3.01
CA ALA A 150 21.18 -22.89 -1.62
C ALA A 150 20.16 -23.39 -0.58
N GLY A 151 18.94 -23.76 -1.00
CA GLY A 151 17.84 -24.15 -0.10
C GLY A 151 17.11 -22.99 0.58
N VAL A 152 17.38 -21.75 0.16
CA VAL A 152 16.70 -20.53 0.66
C VAL A 152 15.32 -20.42 0.00
N LYS A 153 14.28 -20.20 0.81
CA LYS A 153 12.90 -20.06 0.33
C LYS A 153 12.67 -18.72 -0.35
N VAL A 154 11.87 -18.69 -1.42
CA VAL A 154 11.54 -17.44 -2.12
C VAL A 154 10.02 -17.20 -2.11
N ILE A 155 9.62 -16.04 -1.58
CA ILE A 155 8.25 -15.55 -1.60
C ILE A 155 8.20 -14.32 -2.50
N ALA A 156 7.52 -14.42 -3.65
CA ALA A 156 7.23 -13.26 -4.49
C ALA A 156 6.06 -12.47 -3.90
N VAL A 157 6.18 -11.14 -3.86
CA VAL A 157 5.15 -10.23 -3.35
C VAL A 157 4.89 -9.14 -4.40
N ASN A 158 3.62 -8.87 -4.67
CA ASN A 158 3.10 -7.90 -5.65
C ASN A 158 3.45 -8.18 -7.14
N ARG A 159 4.68 -8.52 -7.49
CA ARG A 159 5.10 -8.77 -8.89
C ARG A 159 5.35 -10.26 -9.13
N THR A 160 4.73 -10.82 -10.17
CA THR A 160 5.06 -12.15 -10.69
C THR A 160 6.51 -12.20 -11.15
N ILE A 161 7.20 -13.32 -10.89
CA ILE A 161 8.55 -13.61 -11.39
C ILE A 161 8.47 -14.74 -12.42
N TYR A 162 9.14 -14.55 -13.54
CA TYR A 162 9.21 -15.43 -14.69
C TYR A 162 10.62 -16.01 -14.86
N GLY A 163 10.77 -16.96 -15.80
CA GLY A 163 12.06 -17.59 -16.12
C GLY A 163 12.27 -18.95 -15.45
N ASP A 164 13.46 -19.54 -15.67
CA ASP A 164 13.83 -20.87 -15.17
C ASP A 164 14.31 -20.83 -13.71
N CYS A 165 13.36 -20.59 -12.80
CA CYS A 165 13.58 -20.57 -11.35
C CYS A 165 12.34 -21.06 -10.60
N LYS A 166 12.49 -21.44 -9.32
CA LYS A 166 11.37 -21.79 -8.43
C LYS A 166 11.08 -20.64 -7.48
N VAL A 167 9.89 -20.08 -7.58
CA VAL A 167 9.29 -19.31 -6.49
C VAL A 167 8.52 -20.29 -5.60
N ASP A 168 8.79 -20.33 -4.29
CA ASP A 168 8.14 -21.25 -3.36
C ASP A 168 6.70 -20.82 -3.01
N TYR A 169 6.42 -19.51 -3.06
CA TYR A 169 5.09 -18.94 -2.80
C TYR A 169 4.91 -17.58 -3.50
N SER A 170 3.69 -17.22 -3.89
CA SER A 170 3.42 -15.88 -4.44
C SER A 170 2.19 -15.26 -3.81
N VAL A 171 2.35 -14.01 -3.35
CA VAL A 171 1.25 -13.17 -2.84
C VAL A 171 1.09 -12.02 -3.83
N LEU A 172 0.02 -12.10 -4.61
CA LEU A 172 -0.27 -11.22 -5.74
C LEU A 172 -1.66 -10.60 -5.58
N ILE A 173 -1.99 -9.74 -6.53
CA ILE A 173 -3.31 -9.14 -6.72
C ILE A 173 -3.66 -9.25 -8.21
N ASP A 174 -4.94 -9.17 -8.55
CA ASP A 174 -5.35 -9.20 -9.95
C ASP A 174 -5.15 -7.81 -10.60
N ASP A 175 -3.89 -7.53 -10.95
CA ASP A 175 -3.47 -6.30 -11.63
C ASP A 175 -4.24 -6.04 -12.93
N LYS A 176 -4.66 -7.11 -13.62
CA LYS A 176 -5.52 -7.04 -14.80
C LYS A 176 -6.93 -6.59 -14.45
N ALA A 177 -7.57 -7.20 -13.44
CA ALA A 177 -8.89 -6.78 -12.98
C ALA A 177 -8.87 -5.32 -12.49
N MET A 178 -7.78 -4.84 -11.86
CA MET A 178 -7.65 -3.43 -11.49
C MET A 178 -7.61 -2.50 -12.71
N GLY A 179 -6.88 -2.88 -13.77
CA GLY A 179 -6.91 -2.17 -15.05
C GLY A 179 -8.31 -2.14 -15.69
N GLU A 180 -9.02 -3.28 -15.67
CA GLU A 180 -10.42 -3.38 -16.15
C GLU A 180 -11.36 -2.47 -15.35
N MET A 181 -11.21 -2.40 -14.02
CA MET A 181 -11.98 -1.50 -13.15
C MET A 181 -11.75 -0.01 -13.48
N CYS A 182 -10.50 0.39 -13.76
CA CYS A 182 -10.18 1.76 -14.17
C CYS A 182 -10.79 2.11 -15.53
N ALA A 183 -10.69 1.23 -16.53
CA ALA A 183 -11.32 1.43 -17.84
C ALA A 183 -12.84 1.56 -17.72
N LYS A 184 -13.46 0.64 -16.97
CA LYS A 184 -14.90 0.65 -16.72
C LYS A 184 -15.37 1.93 -16.03
N TYR A 185 -14.64 2.40 -15.02
CA TYR A 185 -15.00 3.64 -14.31
C TYR A 185 -14.98 4.85 -15.26
N ILE A 186 -13.97 4.97 -16.12
CA ILE A 186 -13.93 6.04 -17.13
C ILE A 186 -15.12 5.94 -18.08
N ALA A 187 -15.45 4.75 -18.57
CA ALA A 187 -16.56 4.55 -19.50
C ALA A 187 -17.93 4.88 -18.88
N ASP A 188 -18.18 4.44 -17.64
CA ASP A 188 -19.45 4.65 -16.94
C ASP A 188 -19.67 6.12 -16.53
N ASN A 189 -18.59 6.87 -16.24
CA ASN A 189 -18.67 8.23 -15.69
C ASN A 189 -18.32 9.34 -16.71
N SER A 190 -17.76 9.01 -17.87
CA SER A 190 -17.52 9.99 -18.93
C SER A 190 -18.82 10.56 -19.48
N LYS A 191 -18.88 11.90 -19.60
CA LYS A 191 -19.97 12.61 -20.28
C LYS A 191 -19.90 12.45 -21.81
N GLU A 192 -18.74 12.05 -22.34
CA GLU A 192 -18.45 11.95 -23.76
C GLU A 192 -18.18 10.50 -24.17
N LYS A 193 -18.82 10.07 -25.26
CA LYS A 193 -18.69 8.70 -25.79
C LYS A 193 -17.33 8.42 -26.45
N ASP A 194 -16.58 9.45 -26.79
CA ASP A 194 -15.31 9.37 -27.52
C ASP A 194 -14.19 10.05 -26.72
N VAL A 195 -14.30 9.97 -25.38
CA VAL A 195 -13.40 10.65 -24.44
C VAL A 195 -11.95 10.22 -24.70
N LYS A 196 -11.09 11.22 -24.86
CA LYS A 196 -9.65 11.00 -25.02
C LYS A 196 -9.04 10.65 -23.68
N VAL A 197 -8.52 9.44 -23.57
CA VAL A 197 -7.83 8.96 -22.37
C VAL A 197 -6.33 8.91 -22.63
N THR A 198 -5.54 9.36 -21.66
CA THR A 198 -4.10 9.16 -21.68
C THR A 198 -3.69 8.30 -20.48
N THR A 199 -2.77 7.35 -20.67
CA THR A 199 -2.27 6.49 -19.58
C THR A 199 -0.87 6.93 -19.16
N MET A 200 -0.61 6.86 -17.85
CA MET A 200 0.72 7.00 -17.25
C MET A 200 1.14 5.62 -16.78
N GLN A 201 1.94 4.94 -17.61
CA GLN A 201 2.30 3.54 -17.40
C GLN A 201 3.51 3.40 -16.47
N GLY A 202 3.58 2.28 -15.77
CA GLY A 202 4.72 1.92 -14.93
C GLY A 202 5.99 1.57 -15.71
N THR A 203 6.94 0.93 -15.02
CA THR A 203 8.12 0.33 -15.67
C THR A 203 7.69 -0.90 -16.47
N LEU A 204 7.80 -0.80 -17.80
CA LEU A 204 7.49 -1.88 -18.74
C LEU A 204 8.35 -3.13 -18.46
N GLY A 205 7.79 -4.32 -18.61
CA GLY A 205 8.47 -5.58 -18.28
C GLY A 205 8.40 -5.97 -16.80
N THR A 206 7.75 -5.16 -15.97
CA THR A 206 7.21 -5.60 -14.68
C THR A 206 5.79 -6.13 -14.89
N ALA A 207 5.49 -7.33 -14.39
CA ALA A 207 4.17 -7.95 -14.56
C ALA A 207 3.02 -6.99 -14.21
N THR A 208 3.13 -6.29 -13.08
CA THR A 208 2.18 -5.27 -12.64
C THR A 208 1.93 -4.14 -13.65
N ALA A 209 2.95 -3.64 -14.36
CA ALA A 209 2.72 -2.61 -15.38
C ALA A 209 2.02 -3.18 -16.61
N ASP A 210 2.46 -4.36 -17.05
CA ASP A 210 2.00 -5.02 -18.27
C ASP A 210 0.55 -5.54 -18.10
N ASP A 211 0.23 -6.15 -16.96
CA ASP A 211 -1.10 -6.67 -16.62
C ASP A 211 -2.12 -5.53 -16.42
N ARG A 212 -1.75 -4.42 -15.75
CA ARG A 212 -2.60 -3.21 -15.63
C ARG A 212 -2.91 -2.62 -17.02
N ALA A 213 -1.94 -2.61 -17.95
CA ALA A 213 -2.17 -2.18 -19.34
C ALA A 213 -3.09 -3.16 -20.10
N GLU A 214 -2.87 -4.48 -19.98
CA GLU A 214 -3.72 -5.48 -20.65
C GLU A 214 -5.18 -5.39 -20.18
N GLY A 215 -5.39 -5.28 -18.86
CA GLY A 215 -6.71 -5.14 -18.26
C GLY A 215 -7.41 -3.86 -18.70
N PHE A 216 -6.71 -2.74 -18.65
CA PHE A 216 -7.24 -1.48 -19.15
C PHE A 216 -7.60 -1.59 -20.64
N SER A 217 -6.73 -2.18 -21.46
CA SER A 217 -6.95 -2.42 -22.89
C SER A 217 -8.15 -3.35 -23.19
N ALA A 218 -8.42 -4.31 -22.31
CA ALA A 218 -9.60 -5.18 -22.42
C ALA A 218 -10.90 -4.43 -22.06
N GLY A 219 -10.88 -3.66 -20.97
CA GLY A 219 -12.03 -2.86 -20.54
C GLY A 219 -12.46 -1.81 -21.57
N VAL A 220 -11.50 -1.03 -22.10
CA VAL A 220 -11.78 0.00 -23.12
C VAL A 220 -12.42 -0.59 -24.39
N GLN A 221 -12.02 -1.80 -24.80
CA GLN A 221 -12.62 -2.50 -25.95
C GLN A 221 -14.05 -2.98 -25.68
N SER A 222 -14.35 -3.38 -24.43
CA SER A 222 -15.69 -3.84 -24.06
C SER A 222 -16.71 -2.69 -23.94
N ASP A 223 -16.26 -1.52 -23.46
CA ASP A 223 -17.13 -0.37 -23.21
C ASP A 223 -17.09 0.70 -24.32
N GLY A 224 -16.18 0.59 -25.29
CA GLY A 224 -16.14 1.42 -26.51
C GLY A 224 -15.33 2.72 -26.39
N LEU A 225 -14.24 2.69 -25.63
CA LEU A 225 -13.29 3.81 -25.49
C LEU A 225 -12.14 3.66 -26.52
N ASP A 226 -12.30 4.29 -27.69
CA ASP A 226 -11.37 4.10 -28.83
C ASP A 226 -10.13 5.02 -28.81
N ASN A 227 -10.15 6.14 -28.07
CA ASN A 227 -9.12 7.18 -28.09
C ASN A 227 -8.13 7.07 -26.91
N ILE A 228 -7.25 6.06 -26.91
CA ILE A 228 -6.24 5.83 -25.85
C ILE A 228 -4.84 6.25 -26.31
N ARG A 229 -4.10 6.96 -25.44
CA ARG A 229 -2.68 7.30 -25.63
C ARG A 229 -1.83 6.83 -24.44
N ASP A 230 -0.93 5.90 -24.68
CA ASP A 230 -0.03 5.39 -23.64
C ASP A 230 1.26 6.20 -23.50
N ASN A 231 1.72 6.41 -22.26
CA ASN A 231 2.98 7.09 -21.95
C ASN A 231 3.74 6.34 -20.84
N PRO A 232 4.86 5.64 -21.15
CA PRO A 232 5.74 5.05 -20.15
C PRO A 232 6.36 6.09 -19.22
N CYS A 233 6.12 5.94 -17.93
CA CYS A 233 6.56 6.87 -16.89
C CYS A 233 7.45 6.20 -15.82
N GLU A 234 7.69 4.89 -15.90
CA GLU A 234 8.61 4.15 -15.00
C GLU A 234 8.32 4.40 -13.51
N TRP A 235 7.02 4.43 -13.15
CA TRP A 235 6.53 4.73 -11.79
C TRP A 235 6.94 6.13 -11.25
N SER A 236 7.54 7.00 -12.07
CA SER A 236 8.10 8.28 -11.64
C SER A 236 7.12 9.44 -11.80
N SER A 237 6.84 10.13 -10.68
CA SER A 237 6.07 11.38 -10.69
C SER A 237 6.67 12.48 -11.57
N GLU A 238 8.00 12.54 -11.73
CA GLU A 238 8.65 13.53 -12.61
C GLU A 238 8.39 13.19 -14.08
N LYS A 239 8.51 11.90 -14.46
CA LYS A 239 8.23 11.44 -15.82
C LYS A 239 6.75 11.56 -16.18
N ALA A 240 5.85 11.27 -15.24
CA ALA A 240 4.41 11.48 -15.41
C ALA A 240 4.06 12.97 -15.60
N MET A 241 4.71 13.88 -14.87
CA MET A 241 4.57 15.33 -15.13
C MET A 241 5.06 15.71 -16.53
N ALA A 242 6.21 15.18 -16.98
CA ALA A 242 6.75 15.45 -18.30
C ALA A 242 5.83 14.91 -19.42
N ALA A 243 5.36 13.67 -19.29
CA ALA A 243 4.41 13.04 -20.21
C ALA A 243 3.08 13.82 -20.28
N MET A 244 2.51 14.20 -19.14
CA MET A 244 1.26 14.96 -19.11
C MET A 244 1.41 16.36 -19.73
N ASN A 245 2.55 17.02 -19.55
CA ASN A 245 2.82 18.29 -20.24
C ASN A 245 2.93 18.12 -21.78
N ASP A 246 3.52 17.04 -22.26
CA ASP A 246 3.55 16.73 -23.70
C ASP A 246 2.15 16.43 -24.25
N VAL A 247 1.35 15.64 -23.52
CA VAL A 247 -0.07 15.41 -23.84
C VAL A 247 -0.82 16.74 -23.93
N LEU A 248 -0.77 17.59 -22.91
CA LEU A 248 -1.48 18.88 -22.90
C LEU A 248 -1.00 19.85 -24.00
N THR A 249 0.24 19.71 -24.47
CA THR A 249 0.81 20.51 -25.57
C THR A 249 0.36 20.01 -26.94
N THR A 250 0.16 18.70 -27.10
CA THR A 250 -0.14 18.03 -28.37
C THR A 250 -1.62 17.73 -28.58
N ASP A 251 -2.37 17.56 -27.49
CA ASP A 251 -3.81 17.36 -27.45
C ASP A 251 -4.40 18.00 -26.17
N SER A 252 -4.88 19.25 -26.28
CA SER A 252 -5.45 19.98 -25.17
C SER A 252 -6.80 19.44 -24.68
N ASP A 253 -7.38 18.48 -25.41
CA ASP A 253 -8.76 18.02 -25.26
C ASP A 253 -8.80 16.62 -24.61
N VAL A 254 -7.73 16.25 -23.90
CA VAL A 254 -7.71 15.10 -22.99
C VAL A 254 -8.82 15.22 -21.96
N GLY A 255 -9.65 14.18 -21.84
CA GLY A 255 -10.80 14.15 -20.93
C GLY A 255 -10.62 13.20 -19.74
N ALA A 256 -9.68 12.25 -19.82
CA ALA A 256 -9.32 11.39 -18.69
C ALA A 256 -7.83 11.03 -18.66
N VAL A 257 -7.30 10.80 -17.45
CA VAL A 257 -5.97 10.24 -17.19
C VAL A 257 -6.12 8.98 -16.35
N PHE A 258 -5.56 7.86 -16.82
CA PHE A 258 -5.36 6.66 -16.01
C PHE A 258 -3.89 6.58 -15.57
N LEU A 259 -3.64 6.50 -14.27
CA LEU A 259 -2.30 6.25 -13.72
C LEU A 259 -2.19 4.81 -13.25
N HIS A 260 -1.18 4.07 -13.73
CA HIS A 260 -0.95 2.70 -13.26
C HIS A 260 -0.58 2.63 -11.77
N SER A 261 -0.16 3.74 -11.14
CA SER A 261 0.12 3.82 -9.69
C SER A 261 -0.12 5.25 -9.18
N ASP A 262 -0.62 5.36 -7.95
CA ASP A 262 -0.80 6.62 -7.21
C ASP A 262 0.53 7.41 -7.06
N CYS A 263 1.70 6.74 -7.08
CA CYS A 263 3.00 7.42 -6.94
C CYS A 263 3.31 8.42 -8.06
N MET A 264 2.60 8.35 -9.19
CA MET A 264 2.72 9.27 -10.32
C MET A 264 1.75 10.47 -10.25
N LEU A 265 0.77 10.44 -9.34
CA LEU A 265 -0.37 11.36 -9.29
C LEU A 265 0.03 12.83 -9.10
N ALA A 266 0.96 13.10 -8.18
CA ALA A 266 1.42 14.46 -7.90
C ALA A 266 2.00 15.16 -9.16
N GLY A 267 2.61 14.40 -10.07
CA GLY A 267 3.15 14.89 -11.33
C GLY A 267 2.06 15.30 -12.32
N VAL A 268 1.04 14.45 -12.49
CA VAL A 268 -0.12 14.73 -13.35
C VAL A 268 -0.90 15.93 -12.84
N VAL A 269 -1.20 15.97 -11.54
CA VAL A 269 -1.87 17.12 -10.89
C VAL A 269 -1.06 18.41 -11.08
N SER A 270 0.28 18.34 -10.97
CA SER A 270 1.16 19.49 -11.19
C SER A 270 1.15 19.99 -12.64
N ALA A 271 1.12 19.10 -13.64
CA ALA A 271 1.04 19.48 -15.06
C ALA A 271 -0.32 20.10 -15.42
N LEU A 272 -1.42 19.50 -14.93
CA LEU A 272 -2.77 20.04 -15.07
C LEU A 272 -2.90 21.43 -14.41
N THR A 273 -2.32 21.61 -13.22
CA THR A 273 -2.32 22.90 -12.50
C THR A 273 -1.58 23.98 -13.28
N GLN A 274 -0.36 23.69 -13.76
CA GLN A 274 0.47 24.63 -14.52
C GLN A 274 -0.17 25.07 -15.84
N SER A 275 -1.05 24.23 -16.41
CA SER A 275 -1.76 24.47 -17.66
C SER A 275 -3.17 25.07 -17.50
N ASP A 276 -3.58 25.44 -16.28
CA ASP A 276 -4.97 25.84 -15.92
C ASP A 276 -6.04 24.82 -16.35
N LYS A 277 -5.65 23.55 -16.41
CA LYS A 277 -6.50 22.40 -16.80
C LYS A 277 -6.95 21.56 -15.61
N LEU A 278 -6.37 21.78 -14.43
CA LEU A 278 -6.93 21.24 -13.18
C LEU A 278 -8.24 21.99 -12.87
N LYS A 279 -9.31 21.22 -12.69
CA LYS A 279 -10.63 21.60 -12.18
C LYS A 279 -11.07 20.49 -11.24
N ASN A 280 -11.95 20.78 -10.30
CA ASN A 280 -12.40 19.77 -9.34
C ASN A 280 -13.45 18.83 -9.95
N VAL A 281 -13.59 17.64 -9.37
CA VAL A 281 -14.61 16.63 -9.74
C VAL A 281 -15.99 17.28 -9.75
N GLY A 282 -16.70 17.14 -10.86
CA GLY A 282 -18.03 17.75 -11.08
C GLY A 282 -18.01 19.16 -11.69
N GLU A 283 -16.88 19.85 -11.75
CA GLU A 283 -16.75 21.11 -12.49
C GLU A 283 -16.77 20.91 -14.02
N ASP A 284 -17.00 21.98 -14.77
CA ASP A 284 -16.96 21.97 -16.23
C ASP A 284 -15.51 22.02 -16.73
N GLY A 285 -15.18 21.20 -17.73
CA GLY A 285 -13.80 21.02 -18.21
C GLY A 285 -12.86 20.28 -17.25
N HIS A 286 -13.38 19.58 -16.24
CA HIS A 286 -12.61 18.66 -15.41
C HIS A 286 -12.09 17.48 -16.24
N VAL A 287 -10.77 17.24 -16.17
CA VAL A 287 -10.11 16.04 -16.68
C VAL A 287 -10.21 14.98 -15.61
N MET A 288 -10.95 13.90 -15.88
CA MET A 288 -11.12 12.78 -14.94
C MET A 288 -9.76 12.16 -14.62
N ILE A 289 -9.50 11.86 -13.35
CA ILE A 289 -8.26 11.21 -12.91
C ILE A 289 -8.64 9.92 -12.18
N VAL A 290 -8.15 8.78 -12.69
CA VAL A 290 -8.27 7.48 -12.04
C VAL A 290 -6.89 6.86 -11.85
N SER A 291 -6.69 6.15 -10.75
CA SER A 291 -5.40 5.54 -10.42
C SER A 291 -5.56 4.19 -9.71
N ILE A 292 -4.43 3.59 -9.35
CA ILE A 292 -4.38 2.35 -8.56
C ILE A 292 -3.35 2.57 -7.46
N ASP A 293 -3.71 2.25 -6.23
CA ASP A 293 -2.88 1.70 -5.14
C ASP A 293 -3.63 1.86 -3.81
N GLY A 294 -4.45 2.92 -3.67
CA GLY A 294 -5.17 3.26 -2.43
C GLY A 294 -4.34 4.09 -1.45
N ALA A 295 -3.32 4.78 -1.94
CA ALA A 295 -2.33 5.48 -1.13
C ALA A 295 -2.91 6.69 -0.37
N ALA A 296 -2.31 7.01 0.78
CA ALA A 296 -2.77 8.10 1.64
C ALA A 296 -2.89 9.44 0.88
N SER A 297 -1.91 9.74 0.00
CA SER A 297 -1.96 10.94 -0.85
C SER A 297 -3.11 10.93 -1.87
N ALA A 298 -3.44 9.77 -2.45
CA ALA A 298 -4.56 9.62 -3.38
C ALA A 298 -5.92 9.76 -2.68
N LEU A 299 -6.08 9.18 -1.49
CA LEU A 299 -7.24 9.35 -0.63
C LEU A 299 -7.45 10.83 -0.25
N ASP A 300 -6.37 11.56 0.06
CA ASP A 300 -6.44 13.00 0.30
C ASP A 300 -6.80 13.80 -0.97
N TYR A 301 -6.40 13.37 -2.17
CA TYR A 301 -6.86 13.98 -3.42
C TYR A 301 -8.34 13.67 -3.72
N ILE A 302 -8.87 12.50 -3.36
CA ILE A 302 -10.32 12.20 -3.40
C ILE A 302 -11.07 13.12 -2.43
N ARG A 303 -10.58 13.29 -1.20
CA ARG A 303 -11.17 14.23 -0.22
C ARG A 303 -11.20 15.67 -0.73
N GLN A 304 -10.21 16.08 -1.51
CA GLN A 304 -10.10 17.41 -2.12
C GLN A 304 -10.89 17.59 -3.43
N ASP A 305 -11.61 16.54 -3.90
CA ASP A 305 -12.31 16.53 -5.19
C ASP A 305 -11.37 16.77 -6.38
N VAL A 306 -10.16 16.19 -6.32
CA VAL A 306 -9.12 16.27 -7.38
C VAL A 306 -8.96 14.93 -8.11
N LEU A 307 -9.04 13.82 -7.39
CA LEU A 307 -9.01 12.46 -7.92
C LEU A 307 -10.43 11.88 -7.87
N ASP A 308 -10.92 11.28 -8.96
CA ASP A 308 -12.25 10.67 -8.99
C ASP A 308 -12.25 9.32 -8.25
N MET A 309 -11.22 8.51 -8.50
CA MET A 309 -11.17 7.11 -8.10
C MET A 309 -9.72 6.60 -7.97
N THR A 310 -9.44 5.77 -6.98
CA THR A 310 -8.27 4.87 -6.97
C THR A 310 -8.72 3.44 -6.64
N VAL A 311 -8.03 2.42 -7.16
CA VAL A 311 -8.28 1.03 -6.79
C VAL A 311 -7.32 0.63 -5.67
N ASP A 312 -7.85 0.07 -4.58
CA ASP A 312 -7.05 -0.47 -3.48
C ASP A 312 -6.20 -1.65 -3.94
N ASN A 313 -4.89 -1.51 -3.76
CA ASN A 313 -3.88 -2.55 -4.01
C ASN A 313 -3.49 -3.29 -2.71
N SER A 314 -4.14 -2.98 -1.57
CA SER A 314 -4.11 -3.73 -0.31
C SER A 314 -2.71 -4.19 0.19
N PRO A 315 -1.72 -3.27 0.29
CA PRO A 315 -0.34 -3.60 0.67
C PRO A 315 -0.22 -4.30 2.02
N LEU A 316 -1.03 -3.87 3.00
CA LEU A 316 -1.01 -4.42 4.36
C LEU A 316 -1.55 -5.86 4.38
N ALA A 317 -2.49 -6.19 3.49
CA ALA A 317 -2.97 -7.56 3.33
C ALA A 317 -1.89 -8.45 2.70
N MET A 318 -1.23 -7.99 1.62
CA MET A 318 -0.13 -8.74 1.01
C MET A 318 1.04 -8.97 1.98
N ALA A 319 1.44 -7.94 2.71
CA ALA A 319 2.45 -8.03 3.76
C ALA A 319 2.06 -9.04 4.85
N THR A 320 0.79 -9.04 5.28
CA THR A 320 0.26 -10.00 6.27
C THR A 320 0.34 -11.44 5.76
N ILE A 321 -0.10 -11.71 4.52
CA ILE A 321 -0.10 -13.06 3.94
C ILE A 321 1.34 -13.55 3.71
N ALA A 322 2.23 -12.69 3.21
CA ALA A 322 3.64 -13.01 2.98
C ALA A 322 4.38 -13.31 4.29
N ALA A 323 4.19 -12.48 5.33
CA ALA A 323 4.73 -12.74 6.65
C ALA A 323 4.13 -14.02 7.27
N LYS A 324 2.82 -14.25 7.14
CA LYS A 324 2.16 -15.48 7.59
C LYS A 324 2.79 -16.74 6.98
N ALA A 325 3.14 -16.73 5.69
CA ALA A 325 3.82 -17.84 5.04
C ALA A 325 5.18 -18.15 5.70
N VAL A 326 5.97 -17.13 6.07
CA VAL A 326 7.20 -17.32 6.86
C VAL A 326 6.88 -17.92 8.23
N LEU A 327 6.04 -17.24 9.00
CA LEU A 327 5.77 -17.54 10.41
C LEU A 327 5.07 -18.88 10.65
N THR A 328 4.30 -19.37 9.67
CA THR A 328 3.53 -20.62 9.82
C THR A 328 4.18 -21.85 9.18
N LYS A 329 5.10 -21.67 8.21
CA LYS A 329 5.70 -22.76 7.43
C LYS A 329 7.23 -22.74 7.43
N VAL A 330 7.86 -21.63 7.03
CA VAL A 330 9.34 -21.53 6.91
C VAL A 330 10.02 -21.82 8.24
N VAL A 331 9.50 -21.28 9.35
CA VAL A 331 10.02 -21.52 10.72
C VAL A 331 10.10 -23.01 11.07
N LYS A 332 9.21 -23.84 10.51
CA LYS A 332 9.12 -25.28 10.76
C LYS A 332 9.88 -26.12 9.73
N GLY A 333 10.51 -25.48 8.73
CA GLY A 333 11.09 -26.17 7.57
C GLY A 333 10.05 -26.83 6.65
N GLU A 334 8.77 -26.42 6.73
CA GLU A 334 7.72 -26.92 5.83
C GLU A 334 7.87 -26.32 4.41
N ASP A 335 7.33 -27.01 3.40
CA ASP A 335 7.20 -26.43 2.07
C ASP A 335 6.00 -25.47 2.01
N LEU A 336 6.11 -24.42 1.20
CA LEU A 336 5.08 -23.39 1.03
C LEU A 336 3.96 -23.81 0.06
N GLY A 337 4.07 -24.98 -0.56
CA GLY A 337 3.02 -25.56 -1.41
C GLY A 337 2.97 -24.99 -2.83
N GLY A 338 3.79 -24.00 -3.18
CA GLY A 338 3.87 -23.44 -4.53
C GLY A 338 2.62 -22.70 -4.98
N LYS A 339 1.75 -22.28 -4.04
CA LYS A 339 0.48 -21.63 -4.36
C LYS A 339 0.65 -20.13 -4.61
N VAL A 340 -0.19 -19.62 -5.51
CA VAL A 340 -0.46 -18.20 -5.66
C VAL A 340 -1.68 -17.87 -4.80
N ILE A 341 -1.57 -16.85 -3.97
CA ILE A 341 -2.71 -16.19 -3.32
C ILE A 341 -2.94 -14.86 -4.03
N THR A 342 -4.15 -14.67 -4.51
CA THR A 342 -4.63 -13.39 -5.06
C THR A 342 -5.47 -12.69 -3.99
N VAL A 343 -5.17 -11.42 -3.73
CA VAL A 343 -5.99 -10.54 -2.89
C VAL A 343 -7.07 -9.88 -3.76
N ASP A 344 -8.28 -9.70 -3.23
CA ASP A 344 -9.36 -8.99 -3.92
C ASP A 344 -9.11 -7.47 -3.91
N ALA A 345 -9.14 -6.83 -5.07
CA ALA A 345 -9.02 -5.37 -5.21
C ALA A 345 -10.38 -4.66 -5.01
N THR A 346 -10.36 -3.44 -4.46
CA THR A 346 -11.58 -2.67 -4.15
C THR A 346 -11.52 -1.24 -4.67
N VAL A 347 -12.59 -0.75 -5.31
CA VAL A 347 -12.67 0.63 -5.80
C VAL A 347 -12.90 1.62 -4.64
N ILE A 348 -12.05 2.65 -4.56
CA ILE A 348 -12.14 3.77 -3.61
C ILE A 348 -12.55 5.04 -4.36
N THR A 349 -13.62 5.69 -3.90
CA THR A 349 -14.16 6.96 -4.41
C THR A 349 -14.56 7.85 -3.23
N LYS A 350 -15.10 9.05 -3.51
CA LYS A 350 -15.56 9.98 -2.47
C LYS A 350 -16.61 9.38 -1.51
N ASP A 351 -17.36 8.36 -1.94
CA ASP A 351 -18.41 7.73 -1.13
C ASP A 351 -17.87 6.79 -0.02
N ASN A 352 -16.66 6.25 -0.16
CA ASN A 352 -16.05 5.30 0.77
C ASN A 352 -14.62 5.65 1.23
N VAL A 353 -14.04 6.76 0.76
CA VAL A 353 -12.65 7.19 1.06
C VAL A 353 -12.26 7.21 2.55
N ASP A 354 -13.22 7.38 3.46
CA ASP A 354 -13.00 7.44 4.91
C ASP A 354 -13.22 6.08 5.63
N ASP A 355 -13.36 4.97 4.91
CA ASP A 355 -13.42 3.63 5.53
C ASP A 355 -12.06 3.27 6.16
N ALA A 356 -12.08 2.90 7.44
CA ALA A 356 -10.90 2.51 8.21
C ALA A 356 -10.26 1.20 7.71
N ALA A 357 -10.99 0.40 6.92
CA ALA A 357 -10.44 -0.78 6.27
C ALA A 357 -9.46 -0.45 5.13
N PHE A 358 -9.48 0.76 4.56
CA PHE A 358 -8.50 1.15 3.52
C PHE A 358 -7.15 1.53 4.14
N TRP A 359 -6.08 0.91 3.64
CA TRP A 359 -4.74 1.07 4.20
C TRP A 359 -4.20 2.50 4.15
N GLY A 360 -4.58 3.32 3.16
CA GLY A 360 -4.14 4.72 3.12
C GLY A 360 -4.77 5.60 4.21
N ASN A 361 -5.74 5.07 4.98
CA ASN A 361 -6.22 5.66 6.22
C ASN A 361 -5.45 5.17 7.46
N PHE A 362 -4.56 4.20 7.31
CA PHE A 362 -3.70 3.66 8.36
C PHE A 362 -2.28 4.23 8.25
N ASN A 363 -1.76 4.77 9.35
CA ASN A 363 -0.34 5.13 9.42
C ASN A 363 0.50 3.87 9.67
N VAL A 364 1.30 3.47 8.68
CA VAL A 364 2.19 2.30 8.80
C VAL A 364 3.22 2.39 9.93
N ASP A 365 3.49 3.59 10.46
CA ASP A 365 4.35 3.80 11.62
C ASP A 365 3.60 3.69 12.97
N ASP A 366 2.26 3.55 12.99
CA ASP A 366 1.46 3.37 14.22
C ASP A 366 1.42 1.91 14.72
N GLY A 367 2.05 0.96 13.99
CA GLY A 367 2.19 -0.44 14.39
C GLY A 367 1.08 -1.33 13.84
N TYR A 368 0.25 -1.91 14.70
CA TYR A 368 -0.75 -2.92 14.30
C TYR A 368 -1.96 -2.33 13.53
N TRP A 369 -2.18 -2.79 12.30
CA TRP A 369 -3.37 -2.51 11.50
C TRP A 369 -4.52 -3.44 11.92
N SER A 370 -5.73 -2.88 12.09
CA SER A 370 -6.88 -3.61 12.67
C SER A 370 -7.31 -4.83 11.86
N GLU A 371 -7.19 -4.77 10.54
CA GLU A 371 -7.64 -5.85 9.65
C GLU A 371 -6.63 -7.00 9.55
N THR A 372 -5.45 -6.89 10.16
CA THR A 372 -4.42 -7.96 10.10
C THR A 372 -4.91 -9.28 10.67
N ALA A 373 -5.72 -9.28 11.74
CA ALA A 373 -6.34 -10.52 12.22
C ALA A 373 -7.36 -11.08 11.20
N SER A 374 -8.15 -10.22 10.57
CA SER A 374 -9.16 -10.59 9.57
C SER A 374 -8.49 -11.22 8.34
N VAL A 375 -7.47 -10.57 7.78
CA VAL A 375 -6.66 -11.08 6.67
C VAL A 375 -5.93 -12.36 7.07
N TRP A 376 -5.35 -12.42 8.27
CA TRP A 376 -4.67 -13.60 8.75
C TRP A 376 -5.61 -14.80 8.84
N ASP A 377 -6.84 -14.63 9.31
CA ASP A 377 -7.80 -15.75 9.41
C ASP A 377 -8.43 -16.10 8.06
N GLN A 378 -8.64 -15.13 7.16
CA GLN A 378 -9.19 -15.34 5.82
C GLN A 378 -8.26 -16.15 4.90
N TYR A 379 -6.96 -15.81 4.85
CA TYR A 379 -6.03 -16.37 3.87
C TYR A 379 -5.20 -17.52 4.47
N THR A 380 -5.54 -18.76 4.10
CA THR A 380 -4.83 -19.96 4.57
C THR A 380 -3.57 -20.23 3.75
N ILE A 381 -2.44 -20.45 4.44
CA ILE A 381 -1.23 -21.04 3.86
C ILE A 381 -1.35 -22.56 4.02
N GLU A 382 -1.79 -23.26 2.97
CA GLU A 382 -2.04 -24.71 3.00
C GLU A 382 -0.77 -25.56 3.21
#